data_AF-A0A5N5E6T5-F1
#
_entry.id   AF-A0A5N5E6T5-F1
#
_cell.length_a   1.000
_cell.length_b   1.000
_cell.length_c   1.000
_cell.angle_alpha   90.00
_cell.angle_beta   90.00
_cell.angle_gamma   90.00
#
_symmetry.space_group_name_H-M   'P 1'
#
loop_
_entity.id
_entity.type
_entity.pdbx_description
1 polymer ?
#
loop_
_entity_poly.entity_id
_entity_poly.type
_entity_poly.pdbx_seq_one_letter_code
_entity_poly.pdbx_strand_id
1 'polypeptide(L)'
;MNGNSMAPVWERPDHWLSGDSALWIFRSTNGVYERPIIIVSPAGAIVCDPEVTYNGGIFTLSEGFRDVRHRHSCESCAHSVEALRRRGEHAAVATWDSRKGGER
;
A
#
# COMPACT_ATOMS: atom_id res chain seq x y z
N MET A 1 6.13 12.71 31.52
CA MET A 1 6.62 12.83 30.13
C MET A 1 6.59 11.43 29.54
N ASN A 2 5.75 11.17 28.53
CA ASN A 2 5.83 10.01 27.62
C ASN A 2 4.95 10.34 26.42
N GLY A 3 5.46 11.22 25.55
CA GLY A 3 4.88 11.48 24.25
C GLY A 3 5.15 10.28 23.36
N ASN A 4 4.37 9.21 23.51
CA ASN A 4 4.34 8.11 22.57
C ASN A 4 3.68 8.66 21.31
N SER A 5 4.46 9.32 20.44
CA SER A 5 4.07 9.46 19.04
C SER A 5 4.05 8.05 18.47
N MET A 6 2.91 7.37 18.64
CA MET A 6 2.65 6.11 17.97
C MET A 6 2.52 6.44 16.50
N ALA A 7 3.64 6.35 15.78
CA ALA A 7 3.64 6.33 14.34
C ALA A 7 2.54 5.35 13.89
N PRO A 8 1.71 5.72 12.91
CA PRO A 8 0.66 4.84 12.42
C PRO A 8 1.18 3.44 12.12
N VAL A 9 0.35 2.42 12.31
CA VAL A 9 0.80 1.01 12.30
C VAL A 9 1.54 0.65 11.00
N TRP A 10 1.10 1.20 9.87
CA TRP A 10 1.71 1.01 8.56
C TRP A 10 3.09 1.66 8.37
N GLU A 11 3.48 2.61 9.21
CA GLU A 11 4.84 3.18 9.19
C GLU A 11 5.86 2.31 9.92
N ARG A 12 5.39 1.32 10.69
CA ARG A 12 6.26 0.50 11.52
C ARG A 12 6.81 -0.68 10.70
N PRO A 13 8.14 -0.88 10.64
CA PRO A 13 8.71 -1.99 9.87
C PRO A 13 8.28 -3.38 10.33
N ASP A 14 7.97 -3.55 11.63
CA ASP A 14 7.48 -4.80 12.23
C ASP A 14 6.04 -5.16 11.82
N HIS A 15 5.34 -4.23 11.17
CA HIS A 15 4.02 -4.46 10.61
C HIS A 15 4.05 -5.23 9.28
N TRP A 16 5.19 -5.23 8.59
CA TRP A 16 5.32 -5.74 7.22
C TRP A 16 6.13 -7.02 7.16
N LEU A 17 5.66 -7.96 6.34
CA LEU A 17 6.40 -9.18 6.00
C LEU A 17 6.71 -9.22 4.51
N SER A 18 7.81 -9.86 4.14
CA SER A 18 8.09 -10.18 2.74
C SER A 18 6.97 -11.05 2.17
N GLY A 19 6.46 -10.67 1.00
CA GLY A 19 5.32 -11.29 0.34
C GLY A 19 3.98 -10.63 0.65
N ASP A 20 3.92 -9.68 1.60
CA ASP A 20 2.67 -8.98 1.91
C ASP A 20 2.12 -8.27 0.68
N SER A 21 0.82 -8.46 0.44
CA SER A 21 0.06 -7.73 -0.58
C SER A 21 -0.40 -6.39 -0.02
N ALA A 22 0.04 -5.30 -0.66
CA ALA A 22 -0.21 -3.95 -0.21
C ALA A 22 -0.68 -3.04 -1.36
N LEU A 23 -1.16 -1.85 -0.97
CA LEU A 23 -1.53 -0.76 -1.85
C LEU A 23 -0.59 0.40 -1.56
N TRP A 24 0.13 0.87 -2.57
CA TRP A 24 0.77 2.16 -2.53
C TRP A 24 -0.25 3.24 -2.91
N ILE A 25 -0.34 4.28 -2.10
CA ILE A 25 -1.39 5.29 -2.16
C ILE A 25 -0.77 6.64 -2.47
N PHE A 26 -0.99 7.15 -3.68
CA PHE A 26 -0.53 8.47 -4.06
C PHE A 26 -1.69 9.48 -3.95
N ARG A 27 -1.49 10.53 -3.17
CA ARG A 27 -2.46 11.64 -3.03
C ARG A 27 -2.05 12.79 -3.93
N SER A 28 -2.98 13.22 -4.79
CA SER A 28 -2.81 14.38 -5.65
C SER A 28 -3.93 15.39 -5.45
N THR A 29 -3.84 16.55 -6.11
CA THR A 29 -4.94 17.51 -6.20
C THR A 29 -6.18 16.96 -6.91
N ASN A 30 -6.01 15.92 -7.73
CA ASN A 30 -7.07 15.32 -8.56
C ASN A 30 -7.70 14.07 -7.92
N GLY A 31 -7.30 13.73 -6.69
CA GLY A 31 -7.83 12.58 -5.95
C GLY A 31 -6.75 11.64 -5.43
N VAL A 32 -7.22 10.49 -4.96
CA VAL A 32 -6.41 9.40 -4.42
C VAL A 32 -6.21 8.34 -5.50
N TYR A 33 -4.95 8.07 -5.82
CA TYR A 33 -4.54 6.99 -6.71
C TYR A 33 -3.99 5.84 -5.87
N GLU A 34 -4.40 4.62 -6.20
CA GLU A 34 -3.96 3.42 -5.50
C GLU A 34 -3.31 2.47 -6.50
N ARG A 35 -2.18 1.88 -6.11
CA ARG A 35 -1.40 0.98 -6.95
C ARG A 35 -1.03 -0.29 -6.18
N PRO A 36 -1.42 -1.49 -6.65
CA PRO A 36 -1.05 -2.73 -5.98
C PRO A 36 0.46 -2.97 -6.02
N ILE A 37 1.01 -3.37 -4.89
CA ILE A 37 2.42 -3.72 -4.76
C ILE A 37 2.59 -4.94 -3.85
N ILE A 38 3.74 -5.59 -3.94
CA ILE A 38 4.14 -6.70 -3.08
C ILE A 38 5.37 -6.25 -2.29
N ILE A 39 5.36 -6.44 -0.97
CA ILE A 39 6.53 -6.14 -0.14
C ILE A 39 7.60 -7.19 -0.41
N VAL A 40 8.77 -6.78 -0.90
CA VAL A 40 9.90 -7.68 -1.18
C VAL A 40 10.82 -7.78 0.04
N SER A 41 11.20 -6.62 0.59
CA SER A 41 12.01 -6.55 1.81
C SER A 41 11.54 -5.39 2.69
N PRO A 42 10.92 -5.68 3.86
CA PRO A 42 10.53 -4.67 4.84
C PRO A 42 11.70 -3.80 5.29
N ALA A 43 12.86 -4.41 5.56
CA ALA A 43 14.03 -3.71 6.09
C ALA A 43 14.61 -2.68 5.10
N GLY A 44 14.54 -2.97 3.80
CA GLY A 44 14.99 -2.05 2.75
C GLY A 44 13.86 -1.20 2.15
N ALA A 45 12.63 -1.32 2.65
CA ALA A 45 11.43 -0.78 2.01
C ALA A 45 11.38 -1.07 0.50
N ILE A 46 11.77 -2.29 0.12
CA ILE A 46 11.83 -2.75 -1.26
C ILE A 46 10.47 -3.36 -1.60
N VAL A 47 9.89 -2.93 -2.71
CA VAL A 47 8.58 -3.38 -3.18
C VAL A 47 8.65 -3.79 -4.64
N CYS A 48 7.73 -4.66 -5.03
CA CYS A 48 7.51 -5.08 -6.40
C CYS A 48 6.17 -4.55 -6.88
N ASP A 49 6.18 -3.85 -8.00
CA ASP A 49 5.01 -3.44 -8.75
C ASP A 49 4.78 -4.41 -9.91
N PRO A 50 3.77 -5.29 -9.84
CA PRO A 50 3.57 -6.32 -10.85
C PRO A 50 3.19 -5.76 -12.23
N GLU A 51 2.81 -4.49 -12.33
CA GLU A 51 2.44 -3.85 -13.58
C GLU A 51 3.61 -3.12 -14.25
N VAL A 52 4.73 -2.90 -13.54
CA VAL A 52 5.94 -2.31 -14.14
C VAL A 52 6.89 -3.41 -14.61
N THR A 53 7.24 -3.39 -15.90
CA THR A 53 8.16 -4.37 -16.50
C THR A 53 9.63 -3.98 -16.37
N TYR A 54 9.92 -2.69 -16.22
CA TYR A 54 11.28 -2.19 -16.06
C TYR A 54 11.88 -2.66 -14.72
N ASN A 55 13.11 -3.20 -14.76
CA ASN A 55 13.78 -3.80 -13.59
C ASN A 55 12.92 -4.82 -12.82
N GLY A 56 12.02 -5.53 -13.52
CA GLY A 56 11.10 -6.48 -12.88
C GLY A 56 10.12 -5.83 -11.89
N GLY A 57 9.91 -4.52 -12.02
CA GLY A 57 9.02 -3.76 -11.15
C GLY A 57 9.55 -3.57 -9.73
N ILE A 58 10.86 -3.73 -9.50
CA ILE A 58 11.45 -3.60 -8.17
C ILE A 58 11.87 -2.16 -7.90
N PHE A 59 11.37 -1.60 -6.78
CA PHE A 59 11.63 -0.21 -6.38
C PHE A 59 11.91 -0.11 -4.87
N THR A 60 12.62 0.96 -4.50
CA THR A 60 12.82 1.36 -3.10
C THR A 60 11.91 2.53 -2.78
N LEU A 61 11.20 2.46 -1.66
CA LEU A 61 10.40 3.58 -1.17
C LEU A 61 11.28 4.55 -0.37
N SER A 62 11.46 5.77 -0.88
CA SER A 62 12.37 6.78 -0.35
C SER A 62 12.06 7.24 1.08
N GLU A 63 10.82 7.06 1.56
CA GLU A 63 10.41 7.38 2.94
C GLU A 63 9.90 6.16 3.74
N GLY A 64 10.19 4.94 3.27
CA GLY A 64 9.62 3.72 3.86
C GLY A 64 8.14 3.53 3.50
N PHE A 65 7.32 3.06 4.45
CA PHE A 65 5.94 2.62 4.18
C PHE A 65 4.85 3.65 4.50
N ARG A 66 5.15 4.95 4.48
CA ARG A 66 4.20 6.02 4.86
C ARG A 66 2.88 5.99 4.09
N ASP A 67 2.97 5.70 2.81
CA ASP A 67 1.83 5.67 1.90
C ASP A 67 1.48 4.25 1.43
N VAL A 68 1.87 3.23 2.19
CA VAL A 68 1.57 1.84 1.87
C VAL A 68 0.59 1.28 2.89
N ARG A 69 -0.44 0.56 2.45
CA ARG A 69 -1.45 -0.07 3.33
C ARG A 69 -1.68 -1.53 2.92
N HIS A 70 -1.89 -2.43 3.87
CA HIS A 70 -2.32 -3.79 3.51
C HIS A 70 -3.64 -3.72 2.75
N ARG A 71 -3.79 -4.61 1.77
CA ARG A 71 -4.92 -4.56 0.84
C ARG A 71 -6.25 -4.69 1.58
N HIS A 72 -6.41 -5.65 2.50
CA HIS A 72 -7.68 -5.87 3.22
C HIS A 72 -7.58 -6.63 4.57
N SER A 73 -6.52 -7.43 4.80
CA SER A 73 -6.44 -8.31 5.98
C SER A 73 -6.09 -7.61 7.28
N CYS A 74 -5.59 -6.37 7.22
CA CYS A 74 -5.28 -5.59 8.41
C CYS A 74 -6.38 -4.55 8.64
N GLU A 75 -7.13 -4.71 9.74
CA GLU A 75 -8.21 -3.80 10.15
C GLU A 75 -7.73 -2.34 10.24
N SER A 76 -6.55 -2.12 10.83
CA SER A 76 -5.96 -0.77 10.95
C SER A 76 -5.67 -0.13 9.60
N CYS A 77 -5.16 -0.91 8.63
CA CYS A 77 -4.91 -0.45 7.27
C CYS A 77 -6.21 -0.23 6.50
N ALA A 78 -7.18 -1.14 6.62
CA ALA A 78 -8.48 -1.05 5.95
C ALA A 78 -9.22 0.24 6.34
N HIS A 79 -9.32 0.54 7.65
CA HIS A 79 -9.94 1.78 8.12
C HIS A 79 -9.23 3.04 7.61
N SER A 80 -7.89 3.01 7.50
CA SER A 80 -7.12 4.12 6.93
C SER A 80 -7.40 4.32 5.45
N VAL A 81 -7.49 3.24 4.66
CA VAL A 81 -7.81 3.30 3.24
C VAL A 81 -9.23 3.86 3.05
N GLU A 82 -10.21 3.36 3.79
CA GLU A 82 -11.57 3.89 3.75
C GLU A 82 -11.63 5.38 4.12
N ALA A 83 -10.91 5.79 5.17
CA ALA A 83 -10.87 7.19 5.57
C ALA A 83 -10.26 8.10 4.49
N LEU A 84 -9.25 7.62 3.75
CA LEU A 84 -8.66 8.35 2.63
C LEU A 84 -9.65 8.47 1.47
N ARG A 85 -10.31 7.36 1.11
CA ARG A 85 -11.33 7.31 0.07
C ARG A 85 -12.54 8.22 0.35
N ARG A 86 -12.95 8.34 1.63
CA ARG A 86 -14.03 9.26 2.04
C ARG A 86 -13.62 10.74 2.01
N ARG A 87 -12.32 11.05 2.07
CA ARG A 87 -11.77 12.43 2.15
C ARG A 87 -11.36 13.02 0.80
N GLY A 88 -11.31 12.23 -0.28
CA GLY A 88 -10.96 12.70 -1.62
C GLY A 88 -11.75 11.94 -2.68
N GLU A 89 -12.56 12.66 -3.45
CA GLU A 89 -13.43 12.13 -4.50
C GLU A 89 -12.66 11.17 -5.43
N HIS A 90 -13.23 9.97 -5.60
CA HIS A 90 -12.59 8.78 -6.16
C HIS A 90 -12.25 8.93 -7.65
N ALA A 91 -10.98 8.75 -8.01
CA ALA A 91 -10.57 8.34 -9.36
C ALA A 91 -9.72 7.06 -9.25
N ALA A 92 -10.32 5.99 -8.72
CA ALA A 92 -9.70 4.68 -8.74
C ALA A 92 -9.66 4.17 -10.19
N VAL A 93 -8.50 3.75 -10.68
CA VAL A 93 -8.39 2.96 -11.90
C VAL A 93 -9.04 1.60 -11.60
N ALA A 94 -10.30 1.47 -12.00
CA ALA A 94 -11.13 0.30 -11.78
C ALA A 94 -10.74 -0.83 -12.74
N THR A 95 -9.64 -1.54 -12.47
CA THR A 95 -9.34 -2.81 -13.17
C THR A 95 -8.51 -3.74 -12.31
N TRP A 96 -9.08 -4.37 -11.26
CA TRP A 96 -8.42 -5.57 -10.71
C TRP A 96 -9.28 -6.57 -9.92
N ASP A 97 -10.50 -6.22 -9.47
CA ASP A 97 -11.33 -7.22 -8.76
C ASP A 97 -11.70 -8.45 -9.61
N SER A 98 -11.45 -8.43 -10.92
CA SER A 98 -11.78 -9.52 -11.84
C SER A 98 -10.76 -10.68 -11.90
N ARG A 99 -9.59 -10.61 -11.24
CA ARG A 99 -8.57 -11.68 -11.36
C ARG A 99 -8.58 -12.76 -10.28
N LYS A 100 -9.53 -12.73 -9.33
CA LYS A 100 -9.76 -13.80 -8.34
C LYS A 100 -10.96 -14.68 -8.69
N GLY A 101 -11.14 -15.01 -9.98
CA GLY A 101 -12.26 -15.84 -10.45
C GLY A 101 -11.90 -16.78 -11.60
N GLY A 102 -10.62 -17.14 -11.76
CA GLY A 102 -10.21 -18.03 -12.83
C GLY A 102 -8.91 -18.73 -12.48
N GLU A 103 -9.01 -19.82 -11.73
CA GLU A 103 -8.20 -21.02 -11.91
C GLU A 103 -8.81 -22.18 -11.09
N ARG A 104 -9.54 -23.03 -11.85
CA ARG A 104 -10.04 -24.40 -11.59
C ARG A 104 -11.16 -24.60 -10.57
#